data_AF-A0A0A1UT24-F1
#
_entry.id   AF-A0A0A1UT24-F1
#
_cell.length_a   1.000
_cell.length_b   1.000
_cell.length_c   1.000
_cell.angle_alpha   90.00
_cell.angle_beta   90.00
_cell.angle_gamma   90.00
#
_symmetry.space_group_name_H-M   'P 1'
#
loop_
_entity.id
_entity.type
_entity.pdbx_description
1 polymer ?
#
loop_
_entity_poly.entity_id
_entity_poly.type
_entity_poly.pdbx_seq_one_letter_code
_entity_poly.pdbx_strand_id
1 'polypeptide(L)'
;MSTTKNEWLIMIQDRPGVLQTRYDNTPTHIAYYKPVREQGQLIFAGPMLSAHPQKAGDPLNIVGSILVLNLDTLEDVWKLLREDPFNKTGVWDLDKTTITPFKSTVRTPFWSNLRDLLSLGSKNE
;
A
#
# COMPACT_ATOMS: atom_id res chain seq x y z
N MET A 1 -20.72 9.76 -17.39
CA MET A 1 -21.41 9.03 -16.30
C MET A 1 -20.53 9.17 -15.07
N SER A 2 -21.04 9.66 -13.94
CA SER A 2 -20.28 9.74 -12.69
C SER A 2 -20.13 8.31 -12.15
N THR A 3 -18.95 7.71 -12.30
CA THR A 3 -18.68 6.40 -11.71
C THR A 3 -18.45 6.61 -10.21
N THR A 4 -19.29 5.99 -9.39
CA THR A 4 -19.10 6.02 -7.94
C THR A 4 -17.85 5.20 -7.62
N LYS A 5 -16.75 5.88 -7.27
CA LYS A 5 -15.54 5.19 -6.78
C LYS A 5 -15.83 4.54 -5.43
N ASN A 6 -15.45 3.28 -5.30
CA ASN A 6 -15.61 2.48 -4.09
C ASN A 6 -14.24 2.19 -3.47
N GLU A 7 -14.20 2.05 -2.15
CA GLU A 7 -13.00 1.65 -1.44
C GLU A 7 -12.91 0.14 -1.31
N TRP A 8 -11.70 -0.37 -1.43
CA TRP A 8 -11.39 -1.79 -1.37
C TRP A 8 -10.21 -2.00 -0.43
N LEU A 9 -10.42 -2.75 0.65
CA LEU A 9 -9.35 -3.24 1.51
C LEU A 9 -8.80 -4.52 0.90
N ILE A 10 -7.49 -4.54 0.66
CA ILE A 10 -6.80 -5.61 -0.06
C ILE A 10 -5.70 -6.14 0.85
N MET A 11 -5.67 -7.46 1.08
CA MET A 11 -4.58 -8.14 1.75
C MET A 11 -4.03 -9.23 0.83
N ILE A 12 -2.73 -9.18 0.53
CA ILE A 12 -2.05 -10.06 -0.40
C ILE A 12 -0.91 -10.74 0.35
N GLN A 13 -0.84 -12.06 0.31
CA GLN A 13 0.28 -12.80 0.88
C GLN A 13 1.44 -12.85 -0.11
N ASP A 14 2.66 -12.82 0.41
CA ASP A 14 3.85 -13.16 -0.36
C ASP A 14 3.95 -14.69 -0.47
N ARG A 15 4.52 -15.17 -1.59
CA ARG A 15 4.88 -16.58 -1.74
C ARG A 15 6.04 -16.96 -0.80
N PRO A 16 6.19 -18.24 -0.42
CA PRO A 16 7.32 -18.66 0.40
C PRO A 16 8.67 -18.40 -0.28
N GLY A 17 9.65 -17.88 0.47
CA GLY A 17 11.04 -17.75 0.00
C GLY A 17 11.33 -16.58 -0.95
N VAL A 18 10.40 -15.63 -1.11
CA VAL A 18 10.53 -14.53 -2.10
C VAL A 18 11.04 -13.20 -1.51
N LEU A 19 11.49 -13.18 -0.26
CA LEU A 19 11.83 -11.93 0.44
C LEU A 19 12.90 -11.12 -0.29
N GLN A 20 13.95 -11.76 -0.81
CA GLN A 20 14.98 -11.06 -1.59
C GLN A 20 14.41 -10.48 -2.89
N THR A 21 13.65 -11.27 -3.64
CA THR A 21 12.97 -10.80 -4.87
C THR A 21 12.04 -9.63 -4.59
N ARG A 22 11.35 -9.61 -3.44
CA ARG A 22 10.56 -8.47 -2.99
C ARG A 22 11.43 -7.23 -2.82
N TYR A 23 12.55 -7.32 -2.11
CA TYR A 23 13.43 -6.15 -1.91
C TYR A 23 13.96 -5.62 -3.24
N ASP A 24 14.42 -6.52 -4.12
CA ASP A 24 14.96 -6.16 -5.43
C ASP A 24 13.92 -5.44 -6.32
N ASN A 25 12.63 -5.80 -6.17
CA ASN A 25 11.54 -5.23 -6.97
C ASN A 25 10.76 -4.11 -6.27
N THR A 26 11.06 -3.81 -5.00
CA THR A 26 10.38 -2.76 -4.24
C THR A 26 10.45 -1.39 -4.92
N PRO A 27 11.60 -0.93 -5.48
CA PRO A 27 11.65 0.34 -6.20
C PRO A 27 10.67 0.41 -7.39
N THR A 28 10.59 -0.66 -8.16
CA THR A 28 9.69 -0.76 -9.33
C THR A 28 8.23 -0.80 -8.90
N HIS A 29 7.91 -1.56 -7.84
CA HIS A 29 6.56 -1.59 -7.25
C HIS A 29 6.11 -0.21 -6.74
N ILE A 30 6.97 0.51 -6.02
CA ILE A 30 6.68 1.88 -5.56
C ILE A 30 6.47 2.83 -6.75
N ALA A 31 7.30 2.72 -7.79
CA ALA A 31 7.17 3.53 -9.00
C ALA A 31 5.85 3.25 -9.74
N TYR A 32 5.43 1.98 -9.80
CA TYR A 32 4.15 1.56 -10.39
C TYR A 32 2.94 2.21 -9.70
N TYR A 33 2.96 2.29 -8.36
CA TYR A 33 1.87 2.90 -7.58
C TYR A 33 1.94 4.44 -7.47
N LYS A 34 3.05 5.08 -7.85
CA LYS A 34 3.19 6.54 -7.80
C LYS A 34 2.04 7.29 -8.53
N PRO A 35 1.74 7.01 -9.82
CA PRO A 35 0.63 7.68 -10.50
C PRO A 35 -0.74 7.34 -9.88
N VAL A 36 -0.93 6.12 -9.40
CA VAL A 36 -2.17 5.68 -8.72
C VAL A 36 -2.41 6.50 -7.45
N ARG A 37 -1.36 6.75 -6.67
CA ARG A 37 -1.38 7.62 -5.50
C ARG A 37 -1.64 9.08 -5.88
N GLU A 38 -0.96 9.60 -6.90
CA GLU A 38 -1.13 10.99 -7.36
C GLU A 38 -2.54 11.27 -7.88
N GLN A 39 -3.23 10.26 -8.40
CA GLN A 39 -4.64 10.32 -8.80
C GLN A 39 -5.62 10.16 -7.63
N GLY A 40 -5.13 10.03 -6.38
CA GLY A 40 -5.96 9.81 -5.19
C GLY A 40 -6.65 8.45 -5.16
N GLN A 41 -6.17 7.48 -5.96
CA GLN A 41 -6.72 6.13 -6.02
C GLN A 41 -6.07 5.21 -4.98
N LEU A 42 -4.79 5.43 -4.62
CA LEU A 42 -4.16 4.73 -3.51
C LEU A 42 -4.29 5.55 -2.22
N ILE A 43 -5.08 5.05 -1.28
CA ILE A 43 -5.40 5.72 -0.02
C ILE A 43 -4.39 5.39 1.07
N PHE A 44 -4.04 4.10 1.19
CA PHE A 44 -3.12 3.55 2.18
C PHE A 44 -2.44 2.32 1.59
N ALA A 45 -1.16 2.11 1.92
CA ALA A 45 -0.43 0.89 1.57
C ALA A 45 0.72 0.63 2.53
N GLY A 46 1.06 -0.64 2.73
CA GLY A 46 2.25 -1.05 3.49
C GLY A 46 2.51 -2.54 3.47
N PRO A 47 3.71 -2.98 3.89
CA PRO A 47 4.01 -4.40 4.06
C PRO A 47 3.23 -4.98 5.25
N MET A 48 2.69 -6.18 5.07
CA MET A 48 2.15 -6.99 6.16
C MET A 48 3.32 -7.72 6.83
N LEU A 49 3.37 -7.70 8.16
CA LEU A 49 4.46 -8.32 8.93
C LEU A 49 3.94 -9.52 9.73
N SER A 50 4.74 -10.59 9.83
CA SER A 50 4.42 -11.70 10.74
C SER A 50 4.71 -11.36 12.20
N ALA A 51 5.67 -10.47 12.43
CA ALA A 51 6.01 -9.94 13.74
C ALA A 51 6.64 -8.54 13.59
N HIS A 52 6.47 -7.71 14.61
CA HIS A 52 7.13 -6.41 14.65
C HIS A 52 8.65 -6.56 14.87
N PRO A 53 9.47 -5.64 14.33
CA PRO A 53 10.89 -5.56 14.69
C PRO A 53 11.02 -5.29 16.19
N GLN A 54 12.03 -5.89 16.84
CA GLN A 54 12.25 -5.72 18.28
C GLN A 54 13.08 -4.46 18.57
N LYS A 55 13.94 -4.06 17.62
CA LYS A 55 14.81 -2.90 17.72
C LYS A 55 14.75 -2.07 16.45
N ALA A 56 15.09 -0.79 16.58
CA ALA A 56 15.25 0.09 15.43
C ALA A 56 16.38 -0.43 14.52
N GLY A 57 16.08 -0.55 13.23
CA GLY A 57 17.02 -1.07 12.23
C GLY A 57 16.94 -2.58 11.99
N ASP A 58 16.17 -3.33 12.80
CA ASP A 58 15.92 -4.75 12.50
C ASP A 58 15.19 -4.89 11.16
N PRO A 59 15.51 -5.95 10.38
CA PRO A 59 14.79 -6.23 9.15
C PRO A 59 13.30 -6.50 9.44
N LEU A 60 12.45 -6.08 8.51
CA LEU A 60 11.02 -6.33 8.60
C LEU A 60 10.73 -7.79 8.24
N ASN A 61 9.99 -8.49 9.10
CA ASN A 61 9.50 -9.84 8.81
C ASN A 61 8.28 -9.78 7.87
N ILE A 62 8.51 -9.38 6.62
CA ILE A 62 7.45 -9.15 5.64
C ILE A 62 6.87 -10.48 5.15
N VAL A 63 5.55 -10.57 5.16
CA VAL A 63 4.78 -11.72 4.68
C VAL A 63 3.74 -11.36 3.63
N GLY A 64 3.63 -10.10 3.25
CA GLY A 64 2.62 -9.67 2.29
C GLY A 64 2.50 -8.15 2.16
N SER A 65 1.37 -7.72 1.61
CA SER A 65 1.02 -6.33 1.41
C SER A 65 -0.43 -6.07 1.82
N ILE A 66 -0.68 -4.88 2.37
CA ILE A 66 -2.02 -4.34 2.59
C ILE A 66 -2.16 -3.08 1.77
N LEU A 67 -3.28 -2.93 1.06
CA LEU A 67 -3.62 -1.75 0.29
C LEU A 67 -5.08 -1.34 0.54
N VAL A 68 -5.33 -0.03 0.48
CA VAL A 68 -6.69 0.51 0.34
C VAL A 68 -6.75 1.31 -0.95
N LEU A 69 -7.53 0.83 -1.90
CA LEU A 69 -7.73 1.44 -3.22
C LEU A 69 -9.12 2.05 -3.36
N ASN A 70 -9.22 3.17 -4.04
CA ASN A 70 -10.46 3.86 -4.40
C ASN A 70 -10.67 3.78 -5.91
N LEU A 71 -11.34 2.71 -6.35
CA LEU A 71 -11.53 2.33 -7.75
C LEU A 71 -13.00 1.99 -8.03
N ASP A 72 -13.39 2.05 -9.30
CA ASP A 72 -14.79 1.96 -9.72
C ASP A 72 -15.34 0.53 -9.49
N THR A 73 -14.55 -0.49 -9.85
CA THR A 73 -14.98 -1.88 -9.80
C THR A 73 -13.94 -2.81 -9.18
N LEU A 74 -14.38 -4.00 -8.75
CA LEU A 74 -13.50 -5.08 -8.30
C LEU A 74 -12.53 -5.52 -9.40
N GLU A 75 -12.95 -5.48 -10.67
CA GLU A 75 -12.08 -5.86 -11.79
C GLU A 75 -10.95 -4.85 -12.00
N ASP A 76 -11.19 -3.55 -11.77
CA ASP A 76 -10.12 -2.55 -11.81
C ASP A 76 -9.06 -2.81 -10.73
N VAL A 77 -9.48 -3.24 -9.54
CA VAL A 77 -8.57 -3.67 -8.48
C VAL A 77 -7.73 -4.86 -8.98
N TRP A 78 -8.37 -5.91 -9.48
CA TRP A 78 -7.65 -7.09 -9.97
C TRP A 78 -6.70 -6.78 -11.12
N LYS A 79 -7.10 -5.95 -12.08
CA LYS A 79 -6.24 -5.51 -13.18
C LYS A 79 -4.98 -4.83 -12.64
N LEU A 80 -5.15 -3.94 -11.66
CA LEU A 80 -4.03 -3.26 -11.03
C LEU A 80 -3.10 -4.25 -10.30
N LEU A 81 -3.64 -5.21 -9.56
CA LEU A 81 -2.82 -6.23 -8.87
C LEU A 81 -2.08 -7.17 -9.83
N ARG A 82 -2.72 -7.57 -10.94
CA ARG A 82 -2.10 -8.45 -11.96
C ARG A 82 -0.92 -7.77 -12.66
N GLU A 83 -1.02 -6.46 -12.87
CA GLU A 83 0.02 -5.69 -13.56
C GLU A 83 1.17 -5.25 -12.65
N ASP A 84 1.04 -5.42 -11.33
CA ASP A 84 2.03 -5.03 -10.34
C ASP A 84 3.35 -5.81 -10.49
N PRO A 85 4.52 -5.15 -10.31
CA PRO A 85 5.82 -5.81 -10.34
C PRO A 85 5.96 -6.99 -9.36
N PHE A 86 5.38 -6.93 -8.16
CA PHE A 86 5.39 -8.04 -7.21
C PHE A 86 4.58 -9.24 -7.72
N ASN A 87 3.47 -9.03 -8.43
CA ASN A 87 2.81 -10.15 -9.09
C ASN A 87 3.65 -10.71 -10.25
N LYS A 88 4.14 -9.83 -11.13
CA LYS A 88 4.90 -10.23 -12.34
C LYS A 88 6.22 -10.95 -12.02
N THR A 89 6.81 -10.67 -10.86
CA THR A 89 8.04 -11.31 -10.39
C THR A 89 7.80 -12.47 -9.44
N GLY A 90 6.54 -12.89 -9.24
CA GLY A 90 6.18 -14.04 -8.42
C GLY A 90 6.32 -13.80 -6.91
N VAL A 91 6.41 -12.55 -6.46
CA VAL A 91 6.38 -12.22 -5.03
C VAL A 91 4.99 -12.45 -4.47
N TRP A 92 3.95 -11.94 -5.12
CA TRP A 92 2.58 -12.08 -4.63
C TRP A 92 1.93 -13.43 -4.94
N ASP A 93 1.12 -13.89 -4.00
CA ASP A 93 0.21 -15.02 -4.12
C ASP A 93 -1.23 -14.49 -4.32
N LEU A 94 -1.61 -14.22 -5.57
CA LEU A 94 -2.93 -13.67 -5.89
C LEU A 94 -4.07 -14.64 -5.54
N ASP A 95 -3.82 -15.95 -5.51
CA ASP A 95 -4.82 -16.96 -5.15
C ASP A 95 -5.22 -16.88 -3.66
N LYS A 96 -4.34 -16.32 -2.82
CA LYS A 96 -4.58 -16.08 -1.39
C LYS A 96 -4.95 -14.64 -1.06
N THR A 97 -5.24 -13.82 -2.08
CA THR A 97 -5.61 -12.42 -1.87
C THR A 97 -7.04 -12.30 -1.39
N THR A 98 -7.26 -11.47 -0.37
CA THR A 98 -8.59 -11.05 0.04
C THR A 98 -8.84 -9.62 -0.43
N ILE A 99 -10.02 -9.38 -1.02
CA ILE A 99 -10.47 -8.06 -1.44
C ILE A 99 -11.86 -7.83 -0.86
N THR A 100 -11.97 -6.84 0.02
CA THR A 100 -13.19 -6.57 0.78
C THR A 100 -13.69 -5.17 0.45
N PRO A 101 -14.96 -4.99 0.05
CA PRO A 101 -15.58 -3.67 0.00
C PRO A 101 -15.43 -2.97 1.35
N PHE A 102 -14.86 -1.79 1.33
CA PHE A 102 -14.49 -1.04 2.52
C PHE A 102 -14.98 0.40 2.39
N LYS A 103 -15.12 1.10 3.51
CA LYS A 103 -15.38 2.54 3.54
C LYS A 103 -14.62 3.11 4.73
N SER A 104 -13.63 3.95 4.46
CA SER A 104 -12.90 4.65 5.51
C SER A 104 -13.78 5.70 6.14
N THR A 105 -14.04 5.58 7.45
CA THR A 105 -14.71 6.63 8.23
C THR A 105 -13.77 7.79 8.57
N VAL A 106 -12.48 7.47 8.74
CA VAL A 106 -11.43 8.45 9.02
C VAL A 106 -10.27 8.21 8.05
N ARG A 107 -9.85 9.27 7.38
CA ARG A 107 -8.63 9.29 6.56
C ARG A 107 -7.83 10.52 6.97
N THR A 108 -6.90 10.35 7.92
CA THR A 108 -5.98 11.42 8.30
C THR A 108 -4.61 11.15 7.68
N PRO A 109 -4.18 11.93 6.67
CA PRO A 109 -2.79 11.93 6.25
C PRO A 109 -1.96 12.51 7.39
N PHE A 110 -1.04 11.74 7.98
CA PHE A 110 -0.19 12.24 9.08
C PHE A 110 0.64 13.47 8.68
N TRP A 111 0.94 13.64 7.39
CA TRP A 111 1.72 14.78 6.90
C TRP A 111 0.98 16.12 6.89
N SER A 112 -0.36 16.17 7.02
CA SER A 112 -1.10 17.44 6.96
C SER A 112 -0.96 18.28 8.23
N ASN A 113 -0.69 17.68 9.38
CA ASN A 113 -0.60 18.45 10.62
C ASN A 113 0.85 18.76 11.01
N LEU A 114 1.84 17.95 10.61
CA LEU A 114 3.22 18.15 11.08
C LEU A 114 3.97 19.25 10.30
N ARG A 115 3.69 19.44 9.00
CA ARG A 115 4.31 20.54 8.24
C ARG A 115 3.77 21.89 8.69
N ASP A 116 2.47 21.95 8.98
CA ASP A 116 1.78 23.15 9.47
C ASP A 116 2.10 23.43 10.97
N LEU A 117 2.28 22.41 11.82
CA LEU A 117 2.74 22.58 13.22
C LEU A 117 4.21 23.04 13.30
N LEU A 118 5.07 22.52 12.43
CA LEU A 118 6.50 22.88 12.39
C LEU A 118 6.77 24.21 11.70
N SER A 119 5.87 24.71 10.85
CA SER A 119 5.98 26.07 10.27
C SER A 119 5.35 27.15 11.14
N LEU A 120 4.42 26.80 12.03
CA LEU A 120 3.75 27.73 12.94
C LEU A 120 4.39 27.78 14.35
N GLY A 121 5.18 26.77 14.72
CA GLY A 121 6.05 26.79 15.89
C GLY A 121 7.43 27.35 15.54
N SER A 122 7.66 28.66 15.64
CA SER A 122 8.09 29.22 16.91
C SER A 122 9.12 28.32 17.62
N LYS A 123 10.40 28.56 17.39
CA LYS A 123 11.17 29.44 18.28
C LYS A 123 12.01 30.32 17.35
N ASN A 124 11.82 31.64 17.29
CA ASN A 124 12.24 32.57 18.34
C ASN A 124 13.51 32.08 19.03
N GLU A 125 14.61 32.11 18.29
CA GLU A 125 15.94 32.60 18.68
C GLU A 125 16.77 32.84 17.42
#